data_AF-A0A1L7UFB6-F1
#
_entry.id   AF-A0A1L7UFB6-F1
#
_cell.length_a   1.000
_cell.length_b   1.000
_cell.length_c   1.000
_cell.angle_alpha   90.00
_cell.angle_beta   90.00
_cell.angle_gamma   90.00
#
_symmetry.space_group_name_H-M   'P 1'
#
loop_
_entity.id
_entity.type
_entity.pdbx_description
1 polymer ?
#
loop_
_entity_poly.entity_id
_entity_poly.type
_entity_poly.pdbx_seq_one_letter_code
_entity_poly.pdbx_strand_id
1 'polypeptide(L)'
;MTSAESTAAIVSVDEVAVMNDAELAQFMQKHRLPGGDYDLPVDGWDKLSKGERSRLAERLEAQKRSLAQNLTTCSRSLDLEDLDARLRQVSPDQSFLLRPETQTIDRPRSCTPPFDRTRRETEAYHELISDGGRPLYSISLIQEVYRDPDSYAEILRPWQEHLAPVSPSGIFQKQLQRWRDFRNWQNDNRGREDDDGGFSAYVERRKYIIQRDYLPDFCAKLLAEIEADTSCLKSQWEDIQWERERQRHHCRERGCRGFRDYTEAVKRRLARHDFTLSFELDEDPKKQDKLTTWIEYLNYEYWWLDKYTSDIERLEPEHGKLWQELGWSARQKNTKP
;
A
#
# COMPACT_ATOMS: atom_id res chain seq x y z
N MET A 1 -0.96 18.78 -42.78
CA MET A 1 -0.23 17.50 -42.87
C MET A 1 -1.03 16.47 -42.10
N THR A 2 -1.74 15.62 -42.83
CA THR A 2 -2.55 14.50 -42.32
C THR A 2 -1.68 13.25 -42.23
N SER A 3 -1.70 12.58 -41.07
CA SER A 3 -1.17 11.22 -40.88
C SER A 3 -1.92 10.63 -39.68
N ALA A 4 -3.04 9.95 -39.90
CA ALA A 4 -3.21 8.54 -40.25
C ALA A 4 -3.70 7.75 -39.01
N GLU A 5 -5.03 7.74 -38.83
CA GLU A 5 -5.71 6.79 -37.94
C GLU A 5 -5.46 5.37 -38.44
N SER A 6 -4.86 4.52 -37.59
CA SER A 6 -4.77 3.09 -37.81
C SER A 6 -6.12 2.46 -37.44
N THR A 7 -7.03 2.34 -38.41
CA THR A 7 -8.21 1.49 -38.30
C THR A 7 -7.77 0.03 -38.21
N ALA A 8 -7.82 -0.55 -37.01
CA ALA A 8 -7.61 -1.99 -36.82
C ALA A 8 -8.72 -2.74 -37.56
N ALA A 9 -8.35 -3.57 -38.55
CA ALA A 9 -9.29 -4.40 -39.28
C ALA A 9 -9.98 -5.38 -38.31
N ILE A 10 -11.31 -5.28 -38.22
CA ILE A 10 -12.15 -6.14 -37.39
C ILE A 10 -12.19 -7.53 -38.03
N VAL A 11 -11.80 -8.56 -37.28
CA VAL A 11 -11.76 -9.96 -37.73
C VAL A 11 -13.09 -10.64 -37.39
N SER A 12 -13.62 -11.50 -38.26
CA SER A 12 -14.86 -12.22 -37.96
C SER A 12 -14.63 -13.35 -36.95
N VAL A 13 -15.59 -13.63 -36.06
CA VAL A 13 -15.50 -14.75 -35.12
C VAL A 13 -15.30 -16.10 -35.80
N ASP A 14 -15.82 -16.27 -37.02
CA ASP A 14 -15.67 -17.50 -37.81
C ASP A 14 -14.22 -17.69 -38.28
N GLU A 15 -13.52 -16.60 -38.58
CA GLU A 15 -12.10 -16.62 -38.95
C GLU A 15 -11.23 -16.99 -37.75
N VAL A 16 -11.54 -16.45 -36.56
CA VAL A 16 -10.84 -16.78 -35.30
C VAL A 16 -11.09 -18.24 -34.90
N ALA A 17 -12.28 -18.79 -35.16
CA ALA A 17 -12.60 -20.17 -34.85
C ALA A 17 -11.79 -21.18 -35.70
N VAL A 18 -11.44 -20.80 -36.93
CA VAL A 18 -10.69 -21.64 -37.90
C VAL A 18 -9.18 -21.52 -37.72
N MET A 19 -8.67 -20.47 -37.06
CA MET A 19 -7.23 -20.33 -36.77
C MET A 19 -6.68 -21.56 -36.07
N ASN A 20 -5.50 -22.01 -36.50
CA ASN A 20 -4.76 -23.00 -35.72
C ASN A 20 -4.18 -22.35 -34.46
N ASP A 21 -3.71 -23.18 -33.53
CA ASP A 21 -3.27 -22.70 -32.21
C ASP A 21 -2.04 -21.76 -32.27
N ALA A 22 -1.19 -21.90 -33.30
CA ALA A 22 -0.04 -21.01 -33.50
C ALA A 22 -0.45 -19.66 -34.09
N GLU A 23 -1.39 -19.65 -35.03
CA GLU A 23 -2.00 -18.44 -35.60
C GLU A 23 -2.78 -17.66 -34.53
N LEU A 24 -3.51 -18.38 -33.67
CA LEU A 24 -4.25 -17.80 -32.57
C LEU A 24 -3.33 -17.16 -31.52
N ALA A 25 -2.20 -17.80 -31.20
CA ALA A 25 -1.21 -17.24 -30.29
C ALA A 25 -0.56 -15.95 -30.85
N GLN A 26 -0.24 -15.93 -32.14
CA GLN A 26 0.29 -14.72 -32.81
C GLN A 26 -0.75 -13.59 -32.86
N PHE A 27 -2.01 -13.93 -33.13
CA PHE A 27 -3.12 -12.98 -33.10
C PHE A 27 -3.29 -12.38 -31.70
N MET A 28 -3.30 -13.21 -30.65
CA MET A 28 -3.35 -12.73 -29.26
C MET A 28 -2.14 -11.87 -28.91
N GLN A 29 -0.93 -12.26 -29.31
CA GLN A 29 0.29 -11.49 -29.00
C GLN A 29 0.30 -10.10 -29.65
N LYS A 30 -0.23 -9.98 -30.88
CA LYS A 30 -0.36 -8.70 -31.60
C LYS A 30 -1.37 -7.75 -30.94
N HIS A 31 -2.37 -8.31 -30.28
CA HIS A 31 -3.49 -7.59 -29.65
C HIS A 31 -3.36 -7.53 -28.11
N ARG A 32 -2.16 -7.77 -27.61
CA ARG A 32 -1.85 -7.70 -26.18
C ARG A 32 -1.65 -6.25 -25.75
N LEU A 33 -2.38 -5.85 -24.72
CA LEU A 33 -2.25 -4.55 -24.08
C LEU A 33 -1.05 -4.52 -23.12
N PRO A 34 -0.49 -3.32 -22.82
CA PRO A 34 0.62 -3.17 -21.87
C PRO A 34 0.37 -3.77 -20.49
N GLY A 35 -0.90 -3.86 -20.05
CA GLY A 35 -1.31 -4.48 -18.78
C GLY A 35 -1.41 -6.01 -18.80
N GLY A 36 -1.08 -6.68 -19.91
CA GLY A 36 -1.13 -8.13 -20.03
C GLY A 36 -2.49 -8.71 -20.44
N ASP A 37 -3.53 -7.89 -20.50
CA ASP A 37 -4.84 -8.21 -21.07
C ASP A 37 -4.82 -8.13 -22.61
N TYR A 38 -5.87 -8.66 -23.24
CA TYR A 38 -5.98 -8.76 -24.70
C TYR A 38 -7.22 -8.00 -25.18
N ASP A 39 -7.04 -7.10 -26.16
CA ASP A 39 -8.13 -6.42 -26.86
C ASP A 39 -8.26 -6.99 -28.27
N LEU A 40 -9.10 -8.02 -28.41
CA LEU A 40 -9.31 -8.75 -29.65
C LEU A 40 -10.45 -8.08 -30.45
N PRO A 41 -10.17 -7.37 -31.56
CA PRO A 41 -11.20 -6.69 -32.35
C PRO A 41 -11.95 -7.70 -33.21
N VAL A 42 -12.84 -8.47 -32.57
CA VAL A 42 -13.60 -9.56 -33.19
C VAL A 42 -15.09 -9.24 -33.18
N ASP A 43 -15.74 -9.36 -34.33
CA ASP A 43 -17.18 -9.14 -34.51
C ASP A 43 -17.95 -10.46 -34.68
N GLY A 44 -19.21 -10.48 -34.21
CA GLY A 44 -20.12 -11.63 -34.34
C GLY A 44 -20.09 -12.65 -33.20
N TRP A 45 -19.58 -12.32 -32.02
CA TRP A 45 -19.59 -13.22 -30.83
C TRP A 45 -20.99 -13.76 -30.49
N ASP A 46 -22.03 -12.99 -30.80
CA ASP A 46 -23.44 -13.30 -30.62
C ASP A 46 -23.97 -14.39 -31.56
N LYS A 47 -23.27 -14.67 -32.67
CA LYS A 47 -23.67 -15.67 -33.68
C LYS A 47 -23.25 -17.10 -33.32
N LEU A 48 -22.31 -17.27 -32.40
CA LEU A 48 -21.85 -18.59 -31.95
C LEU A 48 -22.88 -19.28 -31.05
N SER A 49 -23.05 -20.60 -31.20
CA SER A 49 -23.81 -21.41 -30.25
C SER A 49 -23.09 -21.50 -28.89
N LYS A 50 -23.81 -21.85 -27.82
CA LYS A 50 -23.24 -21.97 -26.47
C LYS A 50 -22.05 -22.93 -26.43
N GLY A 51 -22.10 -24.04 -27.16
CA GLY A 51 -21.01 -25.02 -27.21
C GLY A 51 -19.75 -24.51 -27.91
N GLU A 52 -19.93 -23.75 -29.01
CA GLU A 52 -18.81 -23.17 -29.77
C GLU A 52 -18.11 -22.06 -28.98
N ARG A 53 -18.89 -21.23 -28.25
CA ARG A 53 -18.32 -20.22 -27.34
C ARG A 53 -17.48 -20.84 -26.24
N SER A 54 -17.96 -21.90 -25.60
CA SER A 54 -17.20 -22.59 -24.55
C SER A 54 -15.89 -23.19 -25.09
N ARG A 55 -15.94 -23.85 -26.25
CA ARG A 55 -14.74 -24.42 -26.88
C ARG A 55 -13.71 -23.36 -27.27
N LEU A 56 -14.16 -22.22 -27.80
CA LEU A 56 -13.26 -21.13 -28.19
C LEU A 56 -12.64 -20.43 -26.96
N ALA A 57 -13.42 -20.25 -25.89
CA ALA A 57 -12.93 -19.71 -24.63
C ALA A 57 -11.83 -20.58 -24.01
N GLU A 58 -12.00 -21.91 -24.03
CA GLU A 58 -10.98 -22.85 -23.54
C GLU A 58 -9.68 -22.75 -24.34
N ARG A 59 -9.77 -22.61 -25.67
CA ARG A 59 -8.59 -22.44 -26.55
C ARG A 59 -7.84 -21.14 -26.28
N LEU A 60 -8.55 -20.03 -26.11
CA LEU A 60 -7.96 -18.73 -25.79
C LEU A 60 -7.29 -18.73 -24.41
N GLU A 61 -7.91 -19.36 -23.40
CA GLU A 61 -7.32 -19.49 -22.07
C GLU A 61 -6.09 -20.42 -22.06
N ALA A 62 -6.11 -21.51 -22.84
CA ALA A 62 -4.94 -22.36 -23.00
C ALA A 62 -3.76 -21.59 -23.59
N GLN A 63 -4.00 -20.73 -24.59
CA GLN A 63 -2.93 -19.92 -25.18
C GLN A 63 -2.44 -18.79 -24.28
N LYS A 64 -3.33 -18.15 -23.53
CA LYS A 64 -2.96 -17.17 -22.50
C LYS A 64 -1.96 -17.77 -21.50
N ARG A 65 -2.19 -19.03 -21.06
CA ARG A 65 -1.27 -19.74 -20.16
C ARG A 65 0.06 -20.09 -20.80
N SER A 66 0.06 -20.55 -22.06
CA SER A 66 1.31 -20.87 -22.79
C SER A 66 2.18 -19.62 -23.00
N LEU A 67 1.58 -18.49 -23.37
CA LEU A 67 2.29 -17.21 -23.54
C LEU A 67 2.86 -16.68 -22.21
N ALA A 68 2.16 -16.88 -21.09
CA ALA A 68 2.65 -16.50 -19.77
C ALA A 68 3.86 -17.34 -19.32
N GLN A 69 3.88 -18.64 -19.63
CA GLN A 69 4.99 -19.55 -19.27
C GLN A 69 6.29 -19.27 -20.04
N ASN A 70 6.19 -18.86 -21.31
CA ASN A 70 7.36 -18.46 -22.12
C ASN A 70 8.04 -17.18 -21.60
N LEU A 71 7.33 -16.32 -20.88
CA LEU A 71 7.91 -15.13 -20.21
C LEU A 71 8.71 -15.49 -18.97
N THR A 72 8.28 -16.51 -18.23
CA THR A 72 9.00 -17.01 -17.04
C THR A 72 10.35 -17.62 -17.43
N THR A 73 10.52 -18.08 -18.68
CA THR A 73 11.80 -18.61 -19.18
C THR A 73 12.80 -17.53 -19.61
N CYS A 74 12.38 -16.25 -19.67
CA CYS A 74 13.25 -15.11 -20.03
C CYS A 74 13.74 -14.29 -18.82
N SER A 75 13.59 -14.76 -17.58
CA SER A 75 14.28 -14.18 -16.41
C SER A 75 15.74 -14.64 -16.38
N ARG A 76 16.54 -14.10 -17.32
CA ARG A 76 18.00 -14.23 -17.25
C ARG A 76 18.47 -13.51 -15.99
N SER A 77 18.99 -14.29 -15.04
CA SER A 77 19.61 -13.85 -13.79
C SER A 77 20.40 -12.56 -13.98
N LEU A 78 19.96 -11.50 -13.30
CA LEU A 78 20.64 -10.21 -13.26
C LEU A 78 21.87 -10.36 -12.34
N ASP A 79 23.04 -10.25 -12.94
CA ASP A 79 24.32 -10.22 -12.23
C ASP A 79 24.53 -8.82 -11.64
N LEU A 80 24.43 -8.73 -10.32
CA LEU A 80 24.50 -7.47 -9.56
C LEU A 80 25.90 -6.82 -9.62
N GLU A 81 26.95 -7.60 -9.94
CA GLU A 81 28.31 -7.08 -10.10
C GLU A 81 28.47 -6.30 -11.42
N ASP A 82 27.85 -6.75 -12.52
CA ASP A 82 27.87 -5.99 -13.79
C ASP A 82 27.10 -4.67 -13.67
N LEU A 83 26.06 -4.63 -12.84
CA LEU A 83 25.29 -3.41 -12.56
C LEU A 83 26.10 -2.40 -11.74
N ASP A 84 26.80 -2.83 -10.69
CA ASP A 84 27.68 -1.94 -9.90
C ASP A 84 28.85 -1.43 -10.74
N ALA A 85 29.43 -2.28 -11.60
CA ALA A 85 30.49 -1.89 -12.53
C ALA A 85 30.03 -0.83 -13.55
N ARG A 86 28.81 -0.94 -14.08
CA ARG A 86 28.22 0.04 -15.00
C ARG A 86 27.87 1.36 -14.31
N LEU A 87 27.36 1.31 -13.08
CA LEU A 87 27.04 2.52 -12.30
C LEU A 87 28.28 3.35 -11.99
N ARG A 88 29.43 2.70 -11.75
CA ARG A 88 30.71 3.39 -11.52
C ARG A 88 31.31 4.02 -12.78
N GLN A 89 30.85 3.64 -13.98
CA GLN A 89 31.31 4.22 -15.24
C GLN A 89 30.54 5.50 -15.65
N VAL A 90 29.46 5.87 -14.95
CA VAL A 90 28.70 7.09 -15.25
C VAL A 90 29.23 8.23 -14.37
N SER A 91 30.05 9.12 -14.97
CA SER A 91 30.53 10.33 -14.32
C SER A 91 29.43 11.42 -14.30
N PRO A 92 29.30 12.23 -13.23
CA PRO A 92 28.24 13.22 -13.10
C PRO A 92 28.65 14.53 -13.78
N ASP A 93 28.75 14.54 -15.09
CA ASP A 93 28.90 15.79 -15.85
C ASP A 93 28.08 15.71 -17.14
N GLN A 94 26.80 16.05 -17.02
CA GLN A 94 26.02 16.62 -18.11
C GLN A 94 24.82 17.37 -17.53
N SER A 95 25.09 18.65 -17.27
CA SER A 95 24.11 19.72 -17.14
C SER A 95 23.22 19.76 -18.39
N PHE A 96 22.01 19.21 -18.28
CA PHE A 96 20.96 19.45 -19.28
C PHE A 96 20.39 20.85 -19.05
N LEU A 97 20.90 21.80 -19.84
CA LEU A 97 20.37 23.14 -19.98
C LEU A 97 18.89 23.08 -20.38
N LEU A 98 18.02 23.60 -19.51
CA LEU A 98 16.60 23.84 -19.79
C LEU A 98 16.49 24.89 -20.91
N ARG A 99 15.88 24.49 -22.02
CA ARG A 99 15.48 25.38 -23.12
C ARG A 99 14.30 26.24 -22.65
N PRO A 100 14.28 27.58 -22.84
CA PRO A 100 13.15 28.40 -22.45
C PRO A 100 12.06 28.27 -23.51
N GLU A 101 10.90 27.73 -23.12
CA GLU A 101 9.72 27.71 -23.97
C GLU A 101 8.82 28.93 -23.68
N THR A 102 8.55 29.61 -24.78
CA THR A 102 7.78 30.83 -25.06
C THR A 102 6.64 31.18 -24.10
N GLN A 103 6.65 32.44 -23.65
CA GLN A 103 5.55 33.11 -22.96
C GLN A 103 4.32 33.24 -23.88
N THR A 104 3.22 32.56 -23.54
CA THR A 104 1.88 32.99 -23.91
C THR A 104 1.24 33.65 -22.70
N ILE A 105 1.06 34.97 -22.80
CA ILE A 105 0.33 35.78 -21.84
C ILE A 105 -1.14 35.40 -21.95
N ASP A 106 -1.62 34.56 -21.03
CA ASP A 106 -3.04 34.41 -20.77
C ASP A 106 -3.37 34.85 -19.33
N ARG A 107 -4.19 35.89 -19.29
CA ARG A 107 -4.91 36.57 -18.20
C ARG A 107 -5.02 35.79 -16.86
N PRO A 108 -4.67 36.41 -15.71
CA PRO A 108 -4.71 35.73 -14.42
C PRO A 108 -6.16 35.49 -13.98
N ARG A 109 -6.63 34.25 -14.08
CA ARG A 109 -7.76 33.77 -13.28
C ARG A 109 -7.23 33.47 -11.89
N SER A 110 -7.61 34.31 -10.93
CA SER A 110 -7.73 34.04 -9.48
C SER A 110 -6.86 32.90 -8.95
N CYS A 111 -5.70 33.25 -8.36
CA CYS A 111 -4.83 32.32 -7.66
C CYS A 111 -5.52 31.71 -6.43
N THR A 112 -6.14 30.56 -6.61
CA THR A 112 -6.17 29.54 -5.55
C THR A 112 -4.82 28.82 -5.63
N PRO A 113 -4.01 28.73 -4.57
CA PRO A 113 -2.79 27.92 -4.60
C PRO A 113 -3.15 26.51 -5.06
N PRO A 114 -2.38 25.89 -5.97
CA PRO A 114 -2.65 24.51 -6.37
C PRO A 114 -2.64 23.63 -5.12
N PHE A 115 -3.71 22.85 -4.94
CA PHE A 115 -3.80 21.88 -3.85
C PHE A 115 -2.72 20.83 -4.02
N ASP A 116 -1.64 20.92 -3.24
CA ASP A 116 -0.57 19.94 -3.25
C ASP A 116 -1.02 18.67 -2.53
N ARG A 117 -1.41 17.67 -3.33
CA ARG A 117 -1.84 16.35 -2.88
C ARG A 117 -0.72 15.57 -2.16
N THR A 118 0.55 15.96 -2.37
CA THR A 118 1.73 15.26 -1.88
C THR A 118 2.30 15.85 -0.59
N ARG A 119 1.81 17.02 -0.16
CA ARG A 119 2.31 17.72 1.02
C ARG A 119 2.25 16.87 2.29
N ARG A 120 1.12 16.20 2.55
CA ARG A 120 0.95 15.34 3.74
C ARG A 120 1.88 14.13 3.73
N GLU A 121 2.08 13.54 2.55
CA GLU A 121 3.02 12.43 2.38
C GLU A 121 4.46 12.86 2.60
N THR A 122 4.81 14.06 2.12
CA THR A 122 6.15 14.64 2.30
C THR A 122 6.44 14.95 3.77
N GLU A 123 5.48 15.56 4.48
CA GLU A 123 5.60 15.78 5.93
C GLU A 123 5.77 14.46 6.69
N ALA A 124 4.93 13.46 6.39
CA ALA A 124 5.01 12.14 7.04
C ALA A 124 6.33 11.42 6.75
N TYR A 125 6.88 11.54 5.53
CA TYR A 125 8.18 11.02 5.16
C TYR A 125 9.30 11.59 6.04
N HIS A 126 9.35 12.92 6.16
CA HIS A 126 10.37 13.59 6.96
C HIS A 126 10.24 13.27 8.43
N GLU A 127 9.01 13.23 8.95
CA GLU A 127 8.76 12.87 10.34
C GLU A 127 9.16 11.42 10.63
N LEU A 128 8.81 10.48 9.74
CA LEU A 128 9.21 9.08 9.86
C LEU A 128 10.72 8.93 9.95
N ILE A 129 11.48 9.61 9.07
CA ILE A 129 12.95 9.59 9.12
C ILE A 129 13.48 10.20 10.41
N SER A 130 12.90 11.32 10.84
CA SER A 130 13.32 12.01 12.06
C SER A 130 13.16 11.14 13.31
N ASP A 131 12.15 10.28 13.33
CA ASP A 131 11.86 9.32 14.40
C ASP A 131 12.60 7.98 14.23
N GLY A 132 13.55 7.90 13.28
CA GLY A 132 14.37 6.71 13.04
C GLY A 132 13.72 5.62 12.17
N GLY A 133 12.52 5.89 11.67
CA GLY A 133 11.80 5.07 10.71
C GLY A 133 12.45 5.05 9.32
N ARG A 134 12.07 4.06 8.50
CA ARG A 134 12.57 3.87 7.13
C ARG A 134 11.38 3.91 6.19
N PRO A 135 11.32 4.91 5.29
CA PRO A 135 10.25 5.01 4.30
C PRO A 135 10.34 3.87 3.29
N LEU A 136 9.20 3.44 2.78
CA LEU A 136 9.07 2.39 1.77
C LEU A 136 9.85 2.71 0.49
N TYR A 137 9.85 3.98 0.06
CA TYR A 137 10.52 4.45 -1.14
C TYR A 137 11.06 5.89 -0.96
N SER A 138 11.94 6.32 -1.86
CA SER A 138 12.54 7.66 -1.82
C SER A 138 11.51 8.77 -1.98
N ILE A 139 11.69 9.91 -1.30
CA ILE A 139 10.86 11.11 -1.43
C ILE A 139 10.71 11.58 -2.89
N SER A 140 11.73 11.35 -3.72
CA SER A 140 11.72 11.72 -5.14
C SER A 140 10.63 11.00 -5.94
N LEU A 141 10.18 9.82 -5.49
CA LEU A 141 9.18 9.02 -6.17
C LEU A 141 7.74 9.40 -5.82
N ILE A 142 7.49 10.28 -4.84
CA ILE A 142 6.12 10.62 -4.42
C ILE A 142 5.29 11.13 -5.60
N GLN A 143 5.84 12.04 -6.41
CA GLN A 143 5.13 12.59 -7.56
C GLN A 143 4.83 11.54 -8.63
N GLU A 144 5.76 10.60 -8.84
CA GLU A 144 5.64 9.53 -9.83
C GLU A 144 4.60 8.49 -9.38
N VAL A 145 4.66 8.09 -8.11
CA VAL A 145 3.69 7.20 -7.47
C VAL A 145 2.27 7.79 -7.52
N TYR A 146 2.12 9.10 -7.35
CA TYR A 146 0.82 9.77 -7.49
C TYR A 146 0.33 9.84 -8.93
N ARG A 147 1.23 9.84 -9.91
CA ARG A 147 0.89 9.89 -11.35
C ARG A 147 0.49 8.53 -11.87
N ASP A 148 1.18 7.48 -11.44
CA ASP A 148 0.96 6.10 -11.88
C ASP A 148 1.11 5.11 -10.71
N PRO A 149 0.10 4.99 -9.83
CA PRO A 149 0.16 4.10 -8.68
C PRO A 149 0.19 2.62 -9.06
N ASP A 150 -0.33 2.24 -10.23
CA ASP A 150 -0.41 0.85 -10.67
C ASP A 150 0.96 0.27 -10.99
N SER A 151 1.87 1.08 -11.56
CA SER A 151 3.29 0.72 -11.73
C SER A 151 4.01 0.42 -10.42
N TYR A 152 3.47 0.90 -9.29
CA TYR A 152 3.99 0.65 -7.94
C TYR A 152 3.07 -0.25 -7.12
N ALA A 153 2.11 -0.94 -7.73
CA ALA A 153 1.11 -1.73 -7.02
C ALA A 153 1.75 -2.70 -6.02
N GLU A 154 2.80 -3.42 -6.40
CA GLU A 154 3.45 -4.42 -5.54
C GLU A 154 3.96 -3.82 -4.22
N ILE A 155 4.58 -2.63 -4.27
CA ILE A 155 5.11 -1.98 -3.06
C ILE A 155 4.00 -1.30 -2.24
N LEU A 156 2.94 -0.82 -2.90
CA LEU A 156 1.86 -0.10 -2.25
C LEU A 156 0.85 -1.03 -1.59
N ARG A 157 0.61 -2.22 -2.15
CA ARG A 157 -0.42 -3.18 -1.74
C ARG A 157 -0.42 -3.51 -0.23
N PRO A 158 0.72 -3.74 0.44
CA PRO A 158 0.74 -4.01 1.88
C PRO A 158 0.13 -2.89 2.73
N TRP A 159 0.08 -1.67 2.20
CA TRP A 159 -0.45 -0.48 2.88
C TRP A 159 -1.87 -0.12 2.43
N GLN A 160 -2.53 -0.96 1.62
CA GLN A 160 -3.89 -0.74 1.14
C GLN A 160 -4.93 -1.51 1.96
N GLU A 161 -6.14 -0.96 2.00
CA GLU A 161 -7.31 -1.70 2.45
C GLU A 161 -7.68 -2.73 1.37
N HIS A 162 -7.88 -3.98 1.79
CA HIS A 162 -8.12 -5.08 0.86
C HIS A 162 -9.44 -4.81 0.12
N LEU A 163 -9.39 -4.89 -1.22
CA LEU A 163 -10.48 -4.68 -2.21
C LEU A 163 -10.56 -3.29 -2.88
N ALA A 164 -9.79 -2.28 -2.44
CA ALA A 164 -9.75 -0.99 -3.14
C ALA A 164 -8.77 -0.97 -4.33
N PRO A 165 -9.01 -0.13 -5.36
CA PRO A 165 -7.98 0.25 -6.33
C PRO A 165 -6.73 0.77 -5.61
N VAL A 166 -5.55 0.57 -6.21
CA VAL A 166 -4.29 1.01 -5.60
C VAL A 166 -4.32 2.53 -5.44
N SER A 167 -4.24 2.99 -4.20
CA SER A 167 -4.20 4.42 -3.90
C SER A 167 -2.79 4.84 -3.49
N PRO A 168 -2.19 5.86 -4.13
CA PRO A 168 -0.91 6.43 -3.70
C PRO A 168 -1.05 7.31 -2.45
N SER A 169 -2.28 7.54 -1.99
CA SER A 169 -2.54 8.47 -0.89
C SER A 169 -2.41 7.79 0.46
N GLY A 170 -1.72 8.46 1.39
CA GLY A 170 -1.66 8.04 2.79
C GLY A 170 -0.59 6.99 3.08
N ILE A 171 0.34 6.70 2.16
CA ILE A 171 1.32 5.63 2.34
C ILE A 171 2.26 5.95 3.50
N PHE A 172 3.01 7.04 3.42
CA PHE A 172 3.90 7.47 4.49
C PHE A 172 3.17 7.86 5.76
N GLN A 173 1.93 8.36 5.64
CA GLN A 173 1.09 8.61 6.82
C GLN A 173 0.77 7.30 7.57
N LYS A 174 0.42 6.22 6.85
CA LYS A 174 0.20 4.90 7.43
C LYS A 174 1.50 4.31 7.99
N GLN A 175 2.64 4.46 7.30
CA GLN A 175 3.94 4.02 7.80
C GLN A 175 4.31 4.73 9.10
N LEU A 176 4.13 6.05 9.16
CA LEU A 176 4.38 6.84 10.36
C LEU A 176 3.46 6.44 11.51
N GLN A 177 2.17 6.21 11.23
CA GLN A 177 1.25 5.73 12.26
C GLN A 177 1.68 4.36 12.79
N ARG A 178 1.99 3.41 11.91
CA ARG A 178 2.46 2.08 12.29
C ARG A 178 3.74 2.12 13.11
N TRP A 179 4.67 3.01 12.75
CA TRP A 179 5.90 3.24 13.49
C TRP A 179 5.63 3.79 14.89
N ARG A 180 4.75 4.78 15.03
CA ARG A 180 4.32 5.30 16.34
C ARG A 180 3.64 4.25 17.20
N ASP A 181 2.78 3.42 16.61
CA ASP A 181 2.14 2.30 17.31
C ASP A 181 3.20 1.32 17.85
N PHE A 182 4.26 1.07 17.08
CA PHE A 182 5.41 0.30 17.54
C PHE A 182 6.14 0.99 18.70
N ARG A 183 6.42 2.30 18.63
CA ARG A 183 7.10 3.03 19.73
C ARG A 183 6.28 2.98 21.02
N ASN A 184 4.97 3.11 20.92
CA ASN A 184 4.03 2.95 22.04
C ASN A 184 4.08 1.51 22.59
N TRP A 185 4.04 0.52 21.71
CA TRP A 185 4.18 -0.88 22.08
C TRP A 185 5.53 -1.19 22.76
N GLN A 186 6.61 -0.56 22.30
CA GLN A 186 7.95 -0.68 22.86
C GLN A 186 8.02 -0.17 24.31
N ASN A 187 7.39 0.99 24.58
CA ASN A 187 7.24 1.55 25.92
C ASN A 187 6.37 0.66 26.82
N ASP A 188 5.27 0.16 26.25
CA ASP A 188 4.31 -0.69 26.94
C ASP A 188 4.94 -1.96 27.52
N ASN A 189 5.78 -2.64 26.73
CA ASN A 189 6.49 -3.84 27.17
C ASN A 189 7.63 -3.56 28.16
N ARG A 190 8.02 -2.29 28.32
CA ARG A 190 8.98 -1.81 29.32
C ARG A 190 8.31 -1.14 30.53
N GLY A 191 6.98 -1.08 30.57
CA GLY A 191 6.26 -0.40 31.64
C GLY A 191 6.48 1.11 31.70
N ARG A 192 6.80 1.73 30.56
CA ARG A 192 7.02 3.18 30.43
C ARG A 192 5.75 3.88 29.95
N GLU A 193 5.62 5.14 30.32
CA GLU A 193 4.58 6.02 29.80
C GLU A 193 4.91 6.48 28.36
N ASP A 194 3.88 6.89 27.65
CA ASP A 194 4.03 7.45 26.30
C ASP A 194 4.55 8.88 26.39
N ASP A 195 5.47 9.26 25.50
CA ASP A 195 6.06 10.60 25.43
C ASP A 195 5.22 11.48 24.48
N ASP A 196 3.90 11.55 24.72
CA ASP A 196 2.94 12.20 23.80
C ASP A 196 2.71 13.70 24.10
N GLY A 197 3.25 14.20 25.21
CA GLY A 197 3.09 15.58 25.69
C GLY A 197 1.69 15.92 26.21
N GLY A 198 0.81 14.92 26.34
CA GLY A 198 -0.54 15.03 26.87
C GLY A 198 -1.48 15.95 26.08
N PHE A 199 -2.55 16.40 26.74
CA PHE A 199 -3.60 17.19 26.12
C PHE A 199 -3.10 18.50 25.47
N SER A 200 -2.10 19.14 26.08
CA SER A 200 -1.54 20.39 25.55
C SER A 200 -0.87 20.17 24.18
N ALA A 201 -0.04 19.13 24.06
CA ALA A 201 0.58 18.78 22.78
C ALA A 201 -0.46 18.36 21.73
N TYR A 202 -1.56 17.71 22.15
CA TYR A 202 -2.68 17.40 21.28
C TYR A 202 -3.39 18.65 20.75
N VAL A 203 -3.64 19.65 21.61
CA VAL A 203 -4.25 20.93 21.21
C VAL A 203 -3.38 21.64 20.17
N GLU A 204 -2.07 21.73 20.40
CA GLU A 204 -1.15 22.36 19.44
C GLU A 204 -1.06 21.59 18.12
N ARG A 205 -1.01 20.25 18.17
CA ARG A 205 -1.10 19.41 16.97
C ARG A 205 -2.40 19.65 16.21
N ARG A 206 -3.52 19.83 16.92
CA ARG A 206 -4.82 20.08 16.29
C ARG A 206 -4.86 21.44 15.60
N LYS A 207 -4.32 22.49 16.25
CA LYS A 207 -4.15 23.82 15.64
C LYS A 207 -3.31 23.75 14.36
N TYR A 208 -2.18 23.05 14.40
CA TYR A 208 -1.33 22.85 13.22
C TYR A 208 -2.09 22.17 12.07
N ILE A 209 -2.82 21.08 12.34
CA ILE A 209 -3.63 20.38 11.34
C ILE A 209 -4.70 21.31 10.73
N ILE A 210 -5.35 22.13 11.55
CA ILE A 210 -6.36 23.09 11.08
C ILE A 210 -5.74 24.12 10.14
N GLN A 211 -4.62 24.73 10.54
CA GLN A 211 -3.87 25.67 9.72
C GLN A 211 -3.41 25.06 8.41
N ARG A 212 -2.98 23.80 8.44
CA ARG A 212 -2.50 23.09 7.28
C ARG A 212 -3.64 22.77 6.31
N ASP A 213 -4.72 22.17 6.79
CA ASP A 213 -5.67 21.43 5.95
C ASP A 213 -6.96 22.18 5.58
N TYR A 214 -7.28 23.28 6.26
CA TYR A 214 -8.56 24.00 6.09
C TYR A 214 -8.39 25.29 5.30
N LEU A 215 -9.47 25.72 4.65
CA LEU A 215 -9.52 27.02 3.98
C LEU A 215 -9.36 28.17 5.00
N PRO A 216 -8.76 29.32 4.63
CA PRO A 216 -8.42 30.39 5.57
C PRO A 216 -9.58 30.85 6.47
N ASP A 217 -10.78 31.05 5.92
CA ASP A 217 -11.95 31.52 6.69
C ASP A 217 -12.42 30.48 7.71
N PHE A 218 -12.45 29.20 7.32
CA PHE A 218 -12.79 28.09 8.22
C PHE A 218 -11.69 27.87 9.28
N CYS A 219 -10.43 27.98 8.88
CA CYS A 219 -9.28 27.88 9.77
C CYS A 219 -9.34 28.94 10.87
N ALA A 220 -9.53 30.21 10.51
CA ALA A 220 -9.60 31.31 11.49
C ALA A 220 -10.72 31.10 12.51
N LYS A 221 -11.90 30.65 12.05
CA LYS A 221 -13.03 30.33 12.93
C LYS A 221 -12.70 29.21 13.92
N LEU A 222 -12.16 28.10 13.43
CA LEU A 222 -11.85 26.93 14.26
C LEU A 222 -10.70 27.21 15.25
N LEU A 223 -9.70 27.99 14.84
CA LEU A 223 -8.62 28.40 15.75
C LEU A 223 -9.14 29.32 16.86
N ALA A 224 -9.97 30.31 16.52
CA ALA A 224 -10.56 31.20 17.52
C ALA A 224 -11.43 30.43 18.53
N GLU A 225 -12.15 29.39 18.09
CA GLU A 225 -12.91 28.50 18.98
C GLU A 225 -12.00 27.75 19.95
N ILE A 226 -10.91 27.14 19.46
CA ILE A 226 -9.93 26.43 20.30
C ILE A 226 -9.20 27.38 21.25
N GLU A 227 -8.88 28.60 20.81
CA GLU A 227 -8.22 29.62 21.64
C GLU A 227 -9.15 30.16 22.73
N ALA A 228 -10.44 30.30 22.43
CA ALA A 228 -11.44 30.71 23.40
C ALA A 228 -11.72 29.61 24.44
N ASP A 229 -11.77 28.35 24.00
CA ASP A 229 -12.00 27.21 24.88
C ASP A 229 -11.31 25.93 24.36
N THR A 230 -10.12 25.65 24.90
CA THR A 230 -9.41 24.40 24.58
C THR A 230 -10.18 23.14 24.95
N SER A 231 -11.14 23.21 25.90
CA SER A 231 -11.92 22.06 26.34
C SER A 231 -12.87 21.53 25.25
N CYS A 232 -13.13 22.30 24.18
CA CYS A 232 -13.86 21.83 23.01
C CYS A 232 -13.19 20.60 22.34
N LEU A 233 -11.88 20.40 22.57
CA LEU A 233 -11.11 19.26 22.07
C LEU A 233 -11.03 18.10 23.07
N LYS A 234 -11.56 18.26 24.29
CA LYS A 234 -11.37 17.29 25.38
C LYS A 234 -12.04 15.95 25.10
N SER A 235 -13.25 15.93 24.56
CA SER A 235 -13.93 14.69 24.19
C SER A 235 -13.16 13.90 23.14
N GLN A 236 -12.63 14.56 22.10
CA GLN A 236 -11.81 13.89 21.07
C GLN A 236 -10.49 13.36 21.66
N TRP A 237 -9.89 14.09 22.60
CA TRP A 237 -8.72 13.62 23.32
C TRP A 237 -9.01 12.40 24.18
N GLU A 238 -10.12 12.41 24.93
CA GLU A 238 -10.55 11.29 25.76
C GLU A 238 -10.80 10.02 24.93
N ASP A 239 -11.40 10.13 23.73
CA ASP A 239 -11.56 9.01 22.81
C ASP A 239 -10.21 8.41 22.36
N ILE A 240 -9.23 9.28 22.07
CA ILE A 240 -7.87 8.84 21.70
C ILE A 240 -7.19 8.14 22.88
N GLN A 241 -7.32 8.69 24.09
CA GLN A 241 -6.77 8.08 25.29
C GLN A 241 -7.42 6.74 25.60
N TRP A 242 -8.74 6.63 25.42
CA TRP A 242 -9.46 5.37 25.58
C TRP A 242 -8.96 4.30 24.61
N GLU A 243 -8.77 4.61 23.32
CA GLU A 243 -8.21 3.66 22.36
C GLU A 243 -6.76 3.31 22.72
N ARG A 244 -5.98 4.28 23.21
CA ARG A 244 -4.60 4.03 23.64
C ARG A 244 -4.54 3.09 24.85
N GLU A 245 -5.39 3.28 25.85
CA GLU A 245 -5.53 2.38 27.01
C GLU A 245 -5.97 0.98 26.58
N ARG A 246 -6.92 0.90 25.64
CA ARG A 246 -7.36 -0.37 25.05
C ARG A 246 -6.21 -1.09 24.35
N GLN A 247 -5.42 -0.39 23.54
CA GLN A 247 -4.22 -0.94 22.92
C GLN A 247 -3.21 -1.40 23.96
N ARG A 248 -2.99 -0.59 25.01
CA ARG A 248 -2.10 -0.93 26.12
C ARG A 248 -2.51 -2.21 26.82
N HIS A 249 -3.81 -2.50 26.93
CA HIS A 249 -4.30 -3.72 27.55
C HIS A 249 -4.28 -4.94 26.62
N HIS A 250 -4.65 -4.75 25.35
CA HIS A 250 -4.87 -5.87 24.41
C HIS A 250 -3.73 -6.12 23.43
N CYS A 251 -2.81 -5.17 23.26
CA CYS A 251 -1.70 -5.22 22.33
C CYS A 251 -0.37 -5.15 23.08
N ARG A 252 -0.16 -6.10 24.00
CA ARG A 252 1.10 -6.33 24.70
C ARG A 252 1.52 -7.78 24.57
N GLU A 253 2.80 -8.04 24.83
CA GLU A 253 3.29 -9.42 24.89
C GLU A 253 2.58 -10.19 26.01
N ARG A 254 1.95 -11.32 25.65
CA ARG A 254 1.13 -12.07 26.61
C ARG A 254 2.02 -12.79 27.62
N GLY A 255 1.64 -12.75 28.88
CA GLY A 255 2.33 -13.48 29.95
C GLY A 255 3.67 -12.89 30.37
N CYS A 256 4.05 -11.71 29.85
CA CYS A 256 5.24 -10.99 30.29
C CYS A 256 4.93 -10.13 31.51
N ARG A 257 5.73 -10.26 32.57
CA ARG A 257 5.63 -9.46 33.80
C ARG A 257 6.71 -8.38 33.92
N GLY A 258 7.51 -8.19 32.88
CA GLY A 258 8.52 -7.14 32.81
C GLY A 258 9.45 -7.29 31.62
N PHE A 259 10.46 -6.43 31.56
CA PHE A 259 11.39 -6.32 30.44
C PHE A 259 12.13 -7.63 30.13
N ARG A 260 12.55 -8.38 31.16
CA ARG A 260 13.23 -9.67 30.97
C ARG A 260 12.35 -10.71 30.26
N ASP A 261 11.11 -10.87 30.70
CA ASP A 261 10.17 -11.81 30.07
C ASP A 261 9.89 -11.40 28.63
N TYR A 262 9.77 -10.09 28.40
CA TYR A 262 9.59 -9.51 27.10
C TYR A 262 10.76 -9.82 26.15
N THR A 263 12.01 -9.61 26.58
CA THR A 263 13.20 -9.94 25.78
C THR A 263 13.25 -11.42 25.38
N GLU A 264 12.91 -12.33 26.31
CA GLU A 264 12.83 -13.76 25.99
C GLU A 264 11.69 -14.08 25.02
N ALA A 265 10.55 -13.40 25.12
CA ALA A 265 9.44 -13.55 24.18
C ALA A 265 9.82 -13.05 22.78
N VAL A 266 10.54 -11.94 22.67
CA VAL A 266 11.08 -11.42 21.40
C VAL A 266 12.02 -12.43 20.76
N LYS A 267 13.01 -12.94 21.52
CA LYS A 267 13.95 -13.96 21.03
C LYS A 267 13.21 -15.23 20.56
N ARG A 268 12.21 -15.69 21.33
CA ARG A 268 11.40 -16.86 20.97
C ARG A 268 10.57 -16.63 19.69
N ARG A 269 9.95 -15.45 19.54
CA ARG A 269 9.14 -15.16 18.33
C ARG A 269 10.03 -15.06 17.10
N LEU A 270 11.12 -14.31 17.18
CA LEU A 270 12.04 -14.17 16.06
C LEU A 270 12.62 -15.53 15.63
N ALA A 271 12.97 -16.40 16.59
CA ALA A 271 13.40 -17.76 16.29
C ALA A 271 12.31 -18.63 15.61
N ARG A 272 11.02 -18.44 15.95
CA ARG A 272 9.90 -19.13 15.27
C ARG A 272 9.70 -18.66 13.82
N HIS A 273 10.20 -17.47 13.48
CA HIS A 273 10.16 -16.90 12.14
C HIS A 273 11.55 -16.95 11.46
N ASP A 274 12.39 -17.91 11.84
CA ASP A 274 13.71 -18.20 11.26
C ASP A 274 14.72 -17.04 11.27
N PHE A 275 14.54 -16.06 12.17
CA PHE A 275 15.49 -14.97 12.33
C PHE A 275 16.69 -15.42 13.19
N THR A 276 17.91 -15.29 12.65
CA THR A 276 19.14 -15.90 13.22
C THR A 276 20.14 -14.89 13.77
N LEU A 277 19.98 -13.59 13.53
CA LEU A 277 20.93 -12.58 13.98
C LEU A 277 20.87 -12.44 15.51
N SER A 278 22.02 -12.35 16.16
CA SER A 278 22.12 -12.04 17.60
C SER A 278 21.87 -10.57 17.87
N PHE A 279 21.11 -10.27 18.93
CA PHE A 279 20.85 -8.91 19.39
C PHE A 279 20.53 -8.93 20.89
N GLU A 280 20.66 -7.77 21.54
CA GLU A 280 20.23 -7.56 22.92
C GLU A 280 19.42 -6.27 23.01
N LEU A 281 18.22 -6.35 23.60
CA LEU A 281 17.36 -5.18 23.77
C LEU A 281 17.86 -4.31 24.91
N ASP A 282 17.70 -3.00 24.77
CA ASP A 282 17.92 -2.05 25.86
C ASP A 282 16.60 -1.74 26.58
N GLU A 283 16.65 -1.67 27.91
CA GLU A 283 15.51 -1.31 28.76
C GLU A 283 15.09 0.16 28.59
N ASP A 284 16.00 1.00 28.12
CA ASP A 284 15.72 2.35 27.66
C ASP A 284 15.71 2.39 26.12
N PRO A 285 14.52 2.53 25.49
CA PRO A 285 14.39 2.64 24.03
C PRO A 285 15.21 3.76 23.41
N LYS A 286 15.55 4.81 24.18
CA LYS A 286 16.34 5.95 23.70
C LYS A 286 17.84 5.63 23.60
N LYS A 287 18.30 4.56 24.26
CA LYS A 287 19.70 4.08 24.21
C LYS A 287 19.91 2.94 23.21
N GLN A 288 18.84 2.29 22.79
CA GLN A 288 18.89 1.19 21.84
C GLN A 288 19.41 1.66 20.48
N ASP A 289 20.32 0.89 19.88
CA ASP A 289 20.85 1.22 18.57
C ASP A 289 19.80 1.03 17.46
N LYS A 290 20.09 1.60 16.28
CA LYS A 290 19.17 1.58 15.15
C LYS A 290 18.87 0.15 14.68
N LEU A 291 19.88 -0.71 14.55
CA LEU A 291 19.69 -2.07 14.04
C LEU A 291 18.81 -2.87 15.01
N THR A 292 19.12 -2.84 16.30
CA THR A 292 18.31 -3.52 17.33
C THR A 292 16.88 -2.99 17.36
N THR A 293 16.66 -1.69 17.16
CA THR A 293 15.32 -1.10 17.05
C THR A 293 14.53 -1.64 15.86
N TRP A 294 15.19 -1.85 14.71
CA TRP A 294 14.56 -2.47 13.54
C TRP A 294 14.26 -3.96 13.74
N ILE A 295 15.12 -4.68 14.47
CA ILE A 295 14.87 -6.08 14.84
C ILE A 295 13.65 -6.17 15.77
N GLU A 296 13.55 -5.25 16.73
CA GLU A 296 12.39 -5.17 17.61
C GLU A 296 11.11 -4.79 16.86
N TYR A 297 11.20 -3.89 15.87
CA TYR A 297 10.09 -3.56 14.97
C TYR A 297 9.65 -4.76 14.13
N LEU A 298 10.59 -5.55 13.60
CA LEU A 298 10.28 -6.80 12.90
C LEU A 298 9.53 -7.79 13.82
N ASN A 299 9.97 -7.92 15.07
CA ASN A 299 9.24 -8.72 16.05
C ASN A 299 7.83 -8.18 16.33
N TYR A 300 7.64 -6.86 16.37
CA TYR A 300 6.32 -6.24 16.48
C TYR A 300 5.42 -6.60 15.29
N GLU A 301 5.93 -6.59 14.06
CA GLU A 301 5.15 -7.00 12.89
C GLU A 301 4.83 -8.50 12.93
N TYR A 302 5.76 -9.36 13.36
CA TYR A 302 5.48 -10.78 13.58
C TYR A 302 4.46 -11.02 14.69
N TRP A 303 4.42 -10.17 15.72
CA TRP A 303 3.40 -10.26 16.76
C TRP A 303 2.01 -10.05 16.17
N TRP A 304 1.85 -9.07 15.27
CA TRP A 304 0.60 -8.84 14.57
C TRP A 304 0.27 -9.98 13.62
N LEU A 305 1.25 -10.48 12.87
CA LEU A 305 1.07 -11.63 11.99
C LEU A 305 0.58 -12.87 12.76
N ASP A 306 1.25 -13.22 13.86
CA ASP A 306 0.86 -14.33 14.74
C ASP A 306 -0.58 -14.15 15.23
N LYS A 307 -0.91 -12.94 15.70
CA LYS A 307 -2.24 -12.61 16.23
C LYS A 307 -3.32 -12.75 15.16
N TYR A 308 -3.12 -12.16 13.98
CA TYR A 308 -4.10 -12.24 12.89
C TYR A 308 -4.26 -13.67 12.38
N THR A 309 -3.17 -14.42 12.27
CA THR A 309 -3.21 -15.83 11.88
C THR A 309 -4.03 -16.63 12.88
N SER A 310 -3.78 -16.45 14.19
CA SER A 310 -4.56 -17.10 15.25
C SER A 310 -6.04 -16.69 15.24
N ASP A 311 -6.35 -15.42 14.95
CA ASP A 311 -7.74 -14.96 14.86
C ASP A 311 -8.46 -15.55 13.65
N ILE A 312 -7.79 -15.67 12.50
CA ILE A 312 -8.34 -16.32 11.30
C ILE A 312 -8.60 -17.80 11.59
N GLU A 313 -7.63 -18.53 12.11
CA GLU A 313 -7.77 -19.96 12.47
C GLU A 313 -8.91 -20.19 13.47
N ARG A 314 -9.07 -19.29 14.45
CA ARG A 314 -10.14 -19.37 15.45
C ARG A 314 -11.53 -19.12 14.85
N LEU A 315 -11.63 -18.21 13.89
CA LEU A 315 -12.91 -17.78 13.29
C LEU A 315 -13.31 -18.61 12.07
N GLU A 316 -12.38 -19.33 11.46
CA GLU A 316 -12.61 -20.14 10.26
C GLU A 316 -13.78 -21.14 10.40
N PRO A 317 -13.94 -21.88 11.51
CA PRO A 317 -15.05 -22.81 11.66
C PRO A 317 -16.42 -22.12 11.67
N GLU A 318 -16.52 -20.99 12.37
CA GLU A 318 -17.77 -20.21 12.46
C GLU A 318 -18.10 -19.57 11.11
N HIS A 319 -17.10 -18.99 10.45
CA HIS A 319 -17.25 -18.46 9.10
C HIS A 319 -17.73 -19.53 8.12
N GLY A 320 -17.13 -20.73 8.16
CA GLY A 320 -17.54 -21.87 7.32
C GLY A 320 -18.99 -22.28 7.56
N LYS A 321 -19.43 -22.31 8.82
CA LYS A 321 -20.82 -22.61 9.19
C LYS A 321 -21.80 -21.56 8.64
N LEU A 322 -21.52 -20.28 8.89
CA LEU A 322 -22.37 -19.18 8.42
C LEU A 322 -22.46 -19.14 6.89
N TRP A 323 -21.34 -19.42 6.20
CA TRP A 323 -21.31 -19.48 4.74
C TRP A 323 -22.19 -20.61 4.18
N GLN A 324 -22.19 -21.79 4.82
CA GLN A 324 -23.08 -22.91 4.44
C GLN A 324 -24.56 -22.57 4.66
N GLU A 325 -24.91 -21.94 5.78
CA GLU A 325 -26.29 -21.51 6.08
C GLU A 325 -26.81 -20.48 5.06
N LEU A 326 -25.97 -19.52 4.65
CA LEU A 326 -26.28 -18.58 3.58
C LEU A 326 -26.48 -19.28 2.23
N GLY A 327 -25.59 -20.23 1.89
CA GLY A 327 -25.67 -21.01 0.65
C GLY A 327 -26.88 -21.96 0.59
N TRP A 328 -27.39 -22.41 1.73
CA TRP A 328 -28.65 -23.19 1.82
C TRP A 328 -29.87 -22.30 1.73
N SER A 329 -29.84 -21.13 2.38
CA SER A 329 -30.92 -20.14 2.31
C SER A 329 -31.13 -19.58 0.89
N ALA A 330 -30.05 -19.37 0.14
CA ALA A 330 -30.11 -18.94 -1.26
C ALA A 330 -30.69 -20.04 -2.18
N ARG A 331 -30.35 -21.31 -1.92
CA ARG A 331 -30.87 -22.46 -2.69
C ARG A 331 -32.36 -22.71 -2.45
N GLN A 332 -32.83 -22.59 -1.21
CA GLN A 332 -34.26 -22.74 -0.89
C GLN A 332 -35.16 -21.65 -1.51
N LYS A 333 -34.63 -20.43 -1.71
CA LYS A 333 -35.36 -19.35 -2.38
C LYS A 333 -35.50 -19.56 -3.90
N ASN A 334 -34.55 -20.25 -4.53
CA ASN A 334 -34.59 -20.57 -5.97
C ASN A 334 -35.36 -21.86 -6.31
N THR A 335 -35.94 -22.55 -5.31
CA THR A 335 -36.73 -23.79 -5.50
C THR A 335 -38.21 -23.63 -5.15
N LYS A 336 -38.71 -22.40 -4.94
CA LYS A 336 -40.16 -22.16 -4.88
C LYS A 336 -40.68 -21.81 -6.29
N PRO A 337 -41.59 -22.61 -6.88
CA PRO A 337 -42.17 -22.35 -8.20
C PRO A 337 -43.05 -21.10 -8.23
#